data_AF-A0A7S3XRF8-F1
#
_entry.id   AF-A0A7S3XRF8-F1
#
_cell.length_a   1.000
_cell.length_b   1.000
_cell.length_c   1.000
_cell.angle_alpha   90.00
_cell.angle_beta   90.00
_cell.angle_gamma   90.00
#
_symmetry.space_group_name_H-M   'P 1'
#
loop_
_entity.id
_entity.type
_entity.pdbx_description
1 polymer ?
#
loop_
_entity_poly.entity_id
_entity_poly.type
_entity_poly.pdbx_seq_one_letter_code
_entity_poly.pdbx_strand_id
1 'polypeptide(L)'
;HAPPADPALRRLPRRALDTDTRMAGLALAWLDDPFALLQLQVQGSGRLLVREPDGRERLSRVAFAGHNDQPFQSVVRPLLDRGEVADATPATLRDWARRNPAKVGDALAVNPRVVYFREEPLQDPAQGPRGAQGVP
;
A
#
# COMPACT_ATOMS: atom_id res chain seq x y z
N HIS A 1 1.87 -4.10 4.92
CA HIS A 1 1.95 -5.33 5.73
C HIS A 1 3.18 -6.15 5.34
N ALA A 2 3.76 -6.86 6.30
CA ALA A 2 4.72 -7.94 6.08
C ALA A 2 4.05 -9.15 5.40
N PRO A 3 4.78 -10.00 4.67
CA PRO A 3 4.22 -11.21 4.07
C PRO A 3 3.74 -12.18 5.16
N PRO A 4 2.51 -12.72 5.06
CA PRO A 4 2.01 -13.65 6.07
C PRO A 4 2.79 -14.98 6.04
N ALA A 5 3.14 -15.48 7.23
CA ALA A 5 3.67 -16.83 7.39
C ALA A 5 2.59 -17.88 7.06
N ASP A 6 1.34 -17.61 7.44
CA ASP A 6 0.17 -18.45 7.19
C ASP A 6 -0.11 -18.57 5.68
N PRO A 7 0.02 -19.78 5.09
CA PRO A 7 -0.27 -20.00 3.68
C PRO A 7 -1.72 -19.71 3.30
N ALA A 8 -2.66 -19.83 4.25
CA ALA A 8 -4.07 -19.56 3.99
C ALA A 8 -4.33 -18.08 3.64
N LEU A 9 -3.51 -17.16 4.17
CA LEU A 9 -3.60 -15.74 3.87
C LEU A 9 -2.95 -15.36 2.54
N ARG A 10 -1.94 -16.11 2.09
CA ARG A 10 -1.10 -15.75 0.94
C ARG A 10 -1.84 -15.68 -0.38
N ARG A 11 -3.07 -16.18 -0.49
CA ARG A 11 -3.85 -16.15 -1.73
C ARG A 11 -5.19 -15.47 -1.60
N LEU A 12 -5.53 -14.95 -0.42
CA LEU A 12 -6.80 -14.25 -0.24
C LEU A 12 -6.82 -12.95 -1.05
N PRO A 13 -7.96 -12.61 -1.69
CA PRO A 13 -8.11 -11.32 -2.34
C PRO A 13 -8.12 -10.18 -1.30
N ARG A 14 -7.77 -8.98 -1.73
CA ARG A 14 -7.75 -7.75 -0.90
C ARG A 14 -8.95 -7.65 0.05
N ARG A 15 -10.18 -7.78 -0.45
CA ARG A 15 -11.40 -7.65 0.38
C ARG A 15 -11.42 -8.60 1.59
N ALA A 16 -10.93 -9.82 1.42
CA ALA A 16 -10.82 -10.77 2.51
C ALA A 16 -9.67 -10.41 3.44
N LEU A 17 -8.51 -10.01 2.90
CA LEU A 17 -7.36 -9.57 3.70
C LEU A 17 -7.65 -8.33 4.55
N ASP A 18 -8.37 -7.34 4.00
CA ASP A 18 -8.67 -6.08 4.68
C ASP A 18 -9.59 -6.27 5.91
N THR A 19 -10.30 -7.40 6.00
CA THR A 19 -11.19 -7.75 7.12
C THR A 19 -10.64 -8.88 8.00
N ASP A 20 -9.52 -9.49 7.63
CA ASP A 20 -8.93 -10.60 8.37
C ASP A 20 -8.09 -10.09 9.54
N THR A 21 -8.51 -10.39 10.77
CA THR A 21 -7.85 -9.93 11.99
C THR A 21 -6.39 -10.38 12.11
N ARG A 22 -5.99 -11.47 11.44
CA ARG A 22 -4.60 -11.94 11.42
C ARG A 22 -3.67 -10.96 10.72
N MET A 23 -4.19 -10.08 9.87
CA MET A 23 -3.39 -9.05 9.18
C MET A 23 -2.91 -7.93 10.10
N ALA A 24 -3.60 -7.68 11.23
CA ALA A 24 -3.25 -6.60 12.15
C ALA A 24 -1.82 -6.76 12.73
N GLY A 25 -1.41 -8.00 13.05
CA GLY A 25 -0.07 -8.31 13.54
C GLY A 25 1.04 -8.19 12.48
N LEU A 26 0.69 -7.94 11.22
CA LEU A 26 1.62 -7.80 10.10
C LEU A 26 1.76 -6.34 9.63
N ALA A 27 1.11 -5.38 10.28
CA ALA A 27 1.23 -3.98 9.91
C ALA A 27 2.67 -3.47 10.11
N LEU A 28 3.20 -2.76 9.12
CA LEU A 28 4.54 -2.14 9.17
C LEU A 28 4.46 -0.64 9.47
N ALA A 29 3.45 0.01 8.91
CA ALA A 29 3.12 1.41 9.10
C ALA A 29 1.66 1.63 8.68
N TRP A 30 1.09 2.74 9.14
CA TRP A 30 -0.24 3.21 8.72
C TRP A 30 -0.06 4.43 7.83
N LEU A 31 -0.77 4.45 6.70
CA LEU A 31 -0.81 5.60 5.79
C LEU A 31 -2.16 6.30 5.93
N ASP A 32 -2.14 7.62 5.87
CA ASP A 32 -3.32 8.49 5.89
C ASP A 32 -4.08 8.49 4.55
N ASP A 33 -3.40 8.10 3.47
CA ASP A 33 -3.91 8.09 2.11
C ASP A 33 -3.94 6.66 1.53
N PRO A 34 -5.14 6.08 1.31
CA PRO A 34 -5.27 4.74 0.74
C PRO A 34 -4.73 4.63 -0.69
N PHE A 35 -4.76 5.71 -1.48
CA PHE A 35 -4.24 5.71 -2.84
C PHE A 35 -2.71 5.86 -2.85
N ALA A 36 -2.12 6.54 -1.87
CA ALA A 36 -0.68 6.49 -1.66
C ALA A 36 -0.19 5.07 -1.32
N LEU A 37 -0.97 4.31 -0.52
CA LEU A 37 -0.69 2.89 -0.29
C LEU A 37 -0.76 2.07 -1.59
N LEU A 38 -1.78 2.27 -2.42
CA LEU A 38 -1.85 1.60 -3.72
C LEU A 38 -0.65 1.95 -4.61
N GLN A 39 -0.27 3.22 -4.69
CA GLN A 39 0.88 3.65 -5.47
C GLN A 39 2.15 2.97 -4.98
N LEU A 40 2.36 2.93 -3.66
CA LEU A 40 3.49 2.23 -3.04
C LEU A 40 3.51 0.74 -3.41
N GLN A 41 2.34 0.08 -3.44
CA GLN A 41 2.20 -1.31 -3.85
C GLN A 41 2.50 -1.53 -5.34
N VAL A 42 2.09 -0.60 -6.21
CA VAL A 42 2.42 -0.64 -7.64
C VAL A 42 3.92 -0.47 -7.86
N GLN A 43 4.57 0.46 -7.16
CA GLN A 43 6.01 0.71 -7.29
C GLN A 43 6.87 -0.37 -6.63
N GLY A 44 6.32 -1.07 -5.63
CA GLY A 44 7.02 -2.15 -4.92
C GLY A 44 8.07 -1.66 -3.91
N SER A 45 8.37 -0.37 -3.82
CA SER A 45 9.24 0.17 -2.77
C SER A 45 8.96 1.65 -2.53
N GLY A 46 9.41 2.17 -1.38
CA GLY A 46 9.26 3.58 -1.06
C GLY A 46 9.89 3.95 0.27
N ARG A 47 9.85 5.25 0.56
CA ARG A 47 10.25 5.80 1.86
C ARG A 47 9.01 6.28 2.60
N LEU A 48 8.96 5.99 3.89
CA LEU A 48 7.89 6.37 4.80
C LEU A 48 8.47 7.28 5.87
N LEU A 49 7.88 8.46 6.05
CA LEU A 49 8.10 9.26 7.24
C LEU A 49 7.07 8.79 8.27
N VAL A 50 7.52 8.06 9.28
CA VAL A 50 6.66 7.49 10.32
C VAL A 50 6.72 8.39 11.55
N ARG A 51 5.57 8.89 12.00
CA ARG A 51 5.45 9.56 13.29
C ARG A 51 5.10 8.52 14.35
N GLU A 52 5.98 8.36 15.32
CA GLU A 52 5.81 7.50 16.48
C GLU A 52 4.82 8.12 17.49
N PRO A 53 4.20 7.33 18.39
CA PRO A 53 3.25 7.83 19.38
C PRO A 53 3.82 8.90 20.32
N ASP A 54 5.14 8.91 20.52
CA ASP A 54 5.86 9.90 21.33
C ASP A 54 6.23 11.18 20.55
N GLY A 55 5.78 11.29 19.30
CA GLY A 55 6.01 12.44 18.43
C GLY A 55 7.33 12.41 17.67
N ARG A 56 8.21 11.43 17.92
CA ARG A 56 9.43 11.28 17.12
C ARG A 56 9.08 10.90 15.69
N GLU A 57 9.84 11.43 14.75
CA GLU A 57 9.72 11.08 13.34
C GLU A 57 10.91 10.23 12.93
N ARG A 58 10.62 9.16 12.17
CA ARG A 58 11.62 8.23 11.68
C ARG A 58 11.42 8.00 10.19
N LEU A 59 12.49 8.17 9.43
CA LEU A 59 12.50 7.78 8.02
C LEU A 59 12.75 6.27 7.92
N SER A 60 11.85 5.59 7.24
CA SER A 60 11.93 4.16 6.99
C SER A 60 11.90 3.88 5.49
N ARG A 61 12.62 2.85 5.04
CA ARG A 61 12.46 2.31 3.69
C ARG A 61 11.65 1.03 3.76
N VAL A 62 10.74 0.88 2.81
CA VAL A 62 10.04 -0.37 2.57
C VAL A 62 10.40 -0.91 1.19
N ALA A 63 10.62 -2.21 1.12
CA ALA A 63 10.99 -2.92 -0.10
C ALA A 63 10.05 -4.11 -0.34
N PHE A 64 9.84 -4.45 -1.61
CA PHE A 64 8.97 -5.55 -2.04
C PHE A 64 9.39 -6.86 -1.37
N ALA A 65 8.42 -7.57 -0.79
CA ALA A 65 8.63 -8.84 -0.11
C ALA A 65 7.66 -9.95 -0.57
N GLY A 66 6.91 -9.72 -1.65
CA GLY A 66 5.96 -10.67 -2.22
C GLY A 66 4.59 -10.05 -2.49
N HIS A 67 3.69 -10.86 -3.03
CA HIS A 67 2.29 -10.50 -3.26
C HIS A 67 1.39 -11.71 -3.07
N ASN A 68 0.08 -11.50 -3.02
CA ASN A 68 -0.91 -12.55 -2.76
C ASN A 68 -1.30 -13.41 -3.99
N ASP A 69 -0.43 -13.50 -5.00
CA ASP A 69 -0.67 -14.15 -6.31
C ASP A 69 -1.98 -13.79 -7.07
N GLN A 70 -2.69 -12.74 -6.66
CA GLN A 70 -3.90 -12.28 -7.37
C GLN A 70 -3.53 -11.38 -8.57
N PRO A 71 -4.35 -11.39 -9.64
CA PRO A 71 -4.13 -10.52 -10.80
C PRO A 71 -4.29 -9.06 -10.40
N PHE A 72 -3.46 -8.19 -10.98
CA PHE A 72 -3.63 -6.75 -10.81
C PHE A 72 -4.86 -6.26 -11.58
N GLN A 73 -5.66 -5.40 -10.96
CA GLN A 73 -6.69 -4.62 -11.64
C GLN A 73 -6.55 -3.14 -11.31
N SER A 74 -6.85 -2.27 -12.27
CA SER A 74 -6.78 -0.84 -12.07
C SER A 74 -7.93 -0.35 -11.19
N VAL A 75 -7.59 0.26 -10.05
CA VAL A 75 -8.57 0.91 -9.15
C VAL A 75 -9.05 2.26 -9.71
N VAL A 76 -8.15 3.01 -10.36
CA VAL A 76 -8.43 4.38 -10.79
C VAL A 76 -9.28 4.41 -12.07
N ARG A 77 -9.15 3.40 -12.94
CA ARG A 77 -9.85 3.37 -14.22
C ARG A 77 -11.38 3.44 -14.07
N PRO A 78 -12.02 2.61 -13.21
CA PRO A 78 -13.46 2.73 -12.97
C PRO A 78 -13.92 4.07 -12.39
N LEU A 79 -13.06 4.74 -11.61
CA LEU A 79 -13.38 6.07 -11.05
C LEU A 79 -13.43 7.13 -12.15
N LEU A 80 -12.49 7.06 -13.11
CA LEU A 80 -12.49 7.93 -14.30
C LEU A 80 -13.67 7.62 -15.22
N ASP A 81 -13.93 6.34 -15.49
CA ASP A 81 -15.03 5.93 -16.38
C ASP A 81 -16.41 6.36 -15.84
N ARG A 82 -16.56 6.43 -14.50
CA ARG A 82 -17.77 6.95 -13.83
C ARG A 82 -17.78 8.47 -13.65
N GLY A 83 -16.72 9.17 -14.04
CA GLY A 83 -16.57 10.62 -13.85
C GLY A 83 -16.49 11.04 -12.37
N GLU A 84 -16.14 10.11 -11.47
CA GLU A 84 -16.02 10.42 -10.03
C GLU A 84 -14.76 11.23 -9.71
N VAL A 85 -13.75 11.12 -10.58
CA VAL A 85 -12.52 11.90 -10.57
C VAL A 85 -12.24 12.44 -11.97
N ALA A 86 -11.65 13.63 -12.06
CA ALA A 86 -11.29 14.25 -13.33
C ALA A 86 -9.96 13.73 -13.90
N ASP A 87 -9.05 13.33 -13.01
CA ASP A 87 -7.74 12.79 -13.35
C ASP A 87 -7.26 11.77 -12.31
N ALA A 88 -6.11 11.15 -12.58
CA ALA A 88 -5.46 10.15 -11.73
C ALA A 88 -4.34 10.74 -10.85
N THR A 89 -4.37 12.05 -10.56
CA THR A 89 -3.31 12.66 -9.75
C THR A 89 -3.47 12.30 -8.27
N PRO A 90 -2.36 12.26 -7.49
CA PRO A 90 -2.44 11.97 -6.05
C PRO A 90 -3.37 12.91 -5.29
N ALA A 91 -3.40 14.20 -5.65
CA ALA A 91 -4.26 15.19 -5.02
C ALA A 91 -5.75 14.87 -5.26
N THR A 92 -6.15 14.65 -6.52
CA THR A 92 -7.53 14.32 -6.88
C THR A 92 -8.01 13.03 -6.21
N LEU A 93 -7.18 11.99 -6.19
CA LEU A 93 -7.53 10.70 -5.58
C LEU A 93 -7.65 10.81 -4.05
N ARG A 94 -6.74 11.54 -3.41
CA ARG A 94 -6.82 11.84 -1.97
C ARG A 94 -8.11 12.60 -1.63
N ASP A 95 -8.44 13.62 -2.40
CA ASP A 95 -9.66 14.41 -2.19
C ASP A 95 -10.93 13.59 -2.45
N TRP A 96 -10.92 12.71 -3.45
CA TRP A 96 -12.02 11.77 -3.66
C TRP A 96 -12.19 10.82 -2.47
N ALA A 97 -11.11 10.26 -1.93
CA ALA A 97 -11.15 9.38 -0.77
C ALA A 97 -11.75 10.08 0.46
N ARG A 98 -11.32 11.32 0.72
CA ARG A 98 -11.84 12.15 1.82
C ARG A 98 -13.32 12.47 1.69
N ARG A 99 -13.81 12.69 0.46
CA ARG A 99 -15.23 12.96 0.19
C ARG A 99 -16.09 11.69 0.15
N ASN A 100 -15.50 10.52 -0.04
CA ASN A 100 -16.22 9.25 -0.21
C ASN A 100 -15.70 8.14 0.72
N PRO A 101 -15.59 8.36 2.05
CA PRO A 101 -14.94 7.41 2.95
C PRO A 101 -15.60 6.01 2.92
N ALA A 102 -16.93 5.96 2.77
CA ALA A 102 -17.67 4.71 2.68
C ALA A 102 -17.40 3.91 1.38
N LYS A 103 -16.97 4.57 0.29
CA LYS A 103 -16.70 3.92 -1.00
C LYS A 103 -15.24 3.47 -1.15
N VAL A 104 -14.33 3.96 -0.30
CA VAL A 104 -12.89 3.69 -0.42
C VAL A 104 -12.63 2.19 -0.41
N GLY A 105 -13.20 1.45 0.55
CA GLY A 105 -13.00 0.00 0.65
C GLY A 105 -13.38 -0.74 -0.64
N ASP A 106 -14.56 -0.46 -1.18
CA ASP A 106 -15.05 -1.09 -2.41
C ASP A 106 -14.21 -0.67 -3.63
N ALA A 107 -13.79 0.59 -3.71
CA ALA A 107 -12.91 1.05 -4.78
C ALA A 107 -11.56 0.32 -4.74
N LEU A 108 -10.90 0.26 -3.58
CA LEU A 108 -9.64 -0.46 -3.42
C LEU A 108 -9.80 -1.96 -3.75
N ALA A 109 -10.91 -2.57 -3.31
CA ALA A 109 -11.22 -3.98 -3.51
C ALA A 109 -11.40 -4.39 -4.98
N VAL A 110 -11.58 -3.44 -5.91
CA VAL A 110 -11.49 -3.70 -7.35
C VAL A 110 -10.17 -4.37 -7.70
N ASN A 111 -9.08 -3.98 -7.04
CA ASN A 111 -7.79 -4.66 -7.18
C ASN A 111 -7.65 -5.76 -6.12
N PRO A 112 -7.82 -7.05 -6.47
CA PRO A 112 -7.67 -8.14 -5.52
C PRO A 112 -6.20 -8.31 -5.10
N ARG A 113 -5.24 -7.75 -5.84
CA ARG A 113 -3.81 -7.84 -5.57
C ARG A 113 -3.41 -7.00 -4.36
N VAL A 114 -2.66 -7.64 -3.47
CA VAL A 114 -2.00 -7.04 -2.32
C VAL A 114 -0.51 -7.32 -2.42
N VAL A 115 0.30 -6.27 -2.33
CA VAL A 115 1.77 -6.35 -2.25
C VAL A 115 2.18 -6.23 -0.79
N TYR A 116 3.08 -7.12 -0.38
CA TYR A 116 3.69 -7.17 0.93
C TYR A 116 5.09 -6.56 0.87
N PHE A 117 5.53 -6.01 2.00
CA PHE A 117 6.81 -5.34 2.11
C PHE A 117 7.62 -5.90 3.26
N ARG A 118 8.91 -5.57 3.28
CA ARG A 118 9.76 -5.62 4.47
C ARG A 118 10.28 -4.23 4.74
N GLU A 119 10.47 -3.92 6.02
CA GLU A 119 11.15 -2.71 6.43
C GLU A 119 12.66 -2.88 6.30
N GLU A 120 13.34 -1.85 5.80
CA GLU A 120 14.78 -1.78 5.70
C GLU A 120 15.25 -0.49 6.40
N PRO A 121 16.12 -0.59 7.44
CA PRO A 121 16.63 0.60 8.09
C PRO A 121 17.44 1.43 7.11
N LEU A 122 17.15 2.73 7.06
CA LEU A 122 17.86 3.67 6.22
C LEU A 122 18.97 4.32 7.05
N GLN A 123 20.16 3.71 7.04
CA GLN A 123 21.32 4.22 7.78
C GLN A 123 21.85 5.53 7.17
N ASP A 124 21.66 5.73 5.86
CA ASP A 124 22.02 6.94 5.13
C ASP A 124 20.84 7.45 4.28
N PRO A 125 20.30 8.65 4.56
CA PRO A 125 19.25 9.33 3.78
C PRO A 125 19.53 9.49 2.28
N ALA A 126 20.80 9.52 1.88
CA ALA A 126 21.21 9.69 0.48
C ALA A 126 21.08 8.40 -0.36
N GLN A 127 20.96 7.23 0.27
CA GLN A 127 20.91 5.94 -0.46
C GLN A 127 19.58 5.72 -1.18
N GLY A 128 19.64 5.53 -2.51
CA GLY A 128 18.50 5.20 -3.36
C GLY A 128 17.79 3.89 -2.99
N PRO A 129 16.63 3.60 -3.59
CA PRO A 129 15.93 2.32 -3.38
C PRO A 129 16.74 1.17 -4.00
N ARG A 130 16.84 0.04 -3.30
CA ARG A 130 17.43 -1.18 -3.89
C ARG A 130 16.49 -1.73 -4.96
N GLY A 131 16.99 -1.89 -6.18
CA GLY A 131 16.23 -2.52 -7.26
C GLY A 131 15.99 -4.02 -7.03
N ALA A 132 15.24 -4.67 -7.93
CA ALA A 132 14.92 -6.10 -7.86
C ALA A 132 16.15 -7.04 -7.83
N GLN A 133 17.33 -6.53 -8.19
CA GLN A 133 18.62 -7.25 -8.15
C GLN A 133 19.41 -7.04 -6.84
N GLY A 134 18.87 -6.30 -5.87
CA GLY A 134 19.49 -6.14 -4.54
C GLY A 134 20.70 -5.21 -4.46
N VAL A 135 21.05 -4.52 -5.56
CA VAL A 135 22.17 -3.58 -5.63
C VAL A 135 21.67 -2.14 -5.38
N PRO A 136 22.40 -1.29 -4.61
CA PRO A 136 22.09 0.13 -4.42
C PRO A 136 22.17 0.96 -5.70
#